data_AF-A0A1G0YTM8-F1
#
_entry.id   AF-A0A1G0YTM8-F1
#
_cell.length_a   1.000
_cell.length_b   1.000
_cell.length_c   1.000
_cell.angle_alpha   90.00
_cell.angle_beta   90.00
_cell.angle_gamma   90.00
#
_symmetry.space_group_name_H-M   'P 1'
#
loop_
_entity.id
_entity.type
_entity.pdbx_description
1 polymer ?
#
loop_
_entity_poly.entity_id
_entity_poly.type
_entity_poly.pdbx_seq_one_letter_code
_entity_poly.pdbx_strand_id
1 'polypeptide(L)'
;MRKLLTSALIIGSALIFCNCSSFSTASDKGKSDMSVQNQKRLNNLVSEIAVTEKSPGVFSFMNPKTGWVFLAAKTDSAKMDGDKIIRFEKGESMQWLPAGQHEISFNCKTELTVRSIPEIIYSRCTAHYNSPDKQPFIKSSKEEHGREGMNLYYWDYLKKNILPNYNVIVGWMGPDCPIEKDWCNYGRKVIIGGSVSNDETETTKIFAKWSKGFEAPYSGIIADEFVPPSKIISEKDETLGGYKPGLGFKKKILDLINQLHDKYKNNVSFYAYLGVPSDTPLKNCGPLMERLLKNNYYWVWEAYMWPDKSNPQDYLNKNLVGRMKNFRTLFPGSEKNCVVCLAPIISWDKESVIDFKVWLDMQMNLIANNNAFDSIFGVTLWTSTYTDPEIQRWFSMLMRHYCIDGNTGMLSDKYGYTLKLNYISNSDFSDGLKMWDVDPAESGSIFVKKTKDFTFNKGYFPYSADLLVMKKTAKNNQIGQKIKNLKPGQLYSISYLCGNPEITAGIKYNQQINISGAQVIQKAVDRRGDIRNNICWNYVRVIFRAEDESAYFSISDGNENLSSGYPEMKEMIFDSIKVQPFYND
;
A
#
# COMPACT_ATOMS: atom_id res chain seq x y z
N MET A 1 -44.22 35.83 -59.79
CA MET A 1 -45.15 35.81 -58.62
C MET A 1 -44.40 36.56 -57.50
N ARG A 2 -44.87 37.69 -56.93
CA ARG A 2 -46.00 37.89 -55.98
C ARG A 2 -45.88 36.94 -54.78
N LYS A 3 -45.82 37.37 -53.50
CA LYS A 3 -45.93 38.69 -52.79
C LYS A 3 -44.96 38.65 -51.57
N LEU A 4 -44.17 39.68 -51.22
CA LEU A 4 -44.45 40.99 -50.56
C LEU A 4 -44.75 40.96 -49.04
N LEU A 5 -43.83 41.58 -48.26
CA LEU A 5 -44.02 42.33 -46.98
C LEU A 5 -44.39 41.52 -45.69
N THR A 6 -44.16 42.00 -44.45
CA THR A 6 -43.73 43.35 -43.92
C THR A 6 -43.03 43.26 -42.54
N SER A 7 -42.18 44.25 -42.18
CA SER A 7 -41.90 44.79 -40.81
C SER A 7 -41.26 43.87 -39.73
N ALA A 8 -40.50 44.34 -38.72
CA ALA A 8 -39.80 45.61 -38.38
C ALA A 8 -38.72 45.27 -37.30
N LEU A 9 -37.50 45.84 -37.25
CA LEU A 9 -37.08 47.18 -36.75
C LEU A 9 -37.52 47.47 -35.30
N ILE A 10 -36.74 48.06 -34.36
CA ILE A 10 -35.31 48.49 -34.22
C ILE A 10 -35.09 48.81 -32.68
N ILE A 11 -33.95 48.97 -31.97
CA ILE A 11 -32.49 49.27 -32.17
C ILE A 11 -31.66 48.43 -31.13
N GLY A 12 -30.32 48.47 -30.92
CA GLY A 12 -29.40 49.49 -30.34
C GLY A 12 -29.52 49.65 -28.80
N SER A 13 -28.48 49.90 -27.98
CA SER A 13 -27.04 50.19 -28.23
C SER A 13 -26.17 50.04 -26.95
N ALA A 14 -24.85 50.06 -27.12
CA ALA A 14 -23.80 50.60 -26.22
C ALA A 14 -23.60 50.08 -24.76
N LEU A 15 -22.44 49.46 -24.55
CA LEU A 15 -21.41 49.80 -23.52
C LEU A 15 -21.81 50.68 -22.32
N ILE A 16 -21.70 50.12 -21.11
CA ILE A 16 -21.21 50.85 -19.92
C ILE A 16 -20.16 49.97 -19.21
N PHE A 17 -18.92 50.45 -19.14
CA PHE A 17 -17.92 49.94 -18.20
C PHE A 17 -18.22 50.52 -16.81
N CYS A 18 -18.56 49.68 -15.83
CA CYS A 18 -18.72 50.14 -14.44
C CYS A 18 -17.37 50.09 -13.71
N ASN A 19 -16.60 51.17 -13.79
CA ASN A 19 -15.41 51.36 -12.97
C ASN A 19 -15.81 51.63 -11.52
N CYS A 20 -15.71 50.63 -10.64
CA CYS A 20 -15.72 50.84 -9.19
C CYS A 20 -14.28 51.09 -8.70
N SER A 21 -13.93 52.36 -8.50
CA SER A 21 -12.68 52.79 -7.86
C SER A 21 -12.95 53.95 -6.90
N SER A 22 -12.09 54.10 -5.89
CA SER A 22 -12.30 54.90 -4.67
C SER A 22 -13.40 54.35 -3.73
N PHE A 23 -13.31 54.49 -2.40
CA PHE A 23 -12.30 55.16 -1.56
C PHE A 23 -11.61 54.18 -0.60
N SER A 24 -10.33 54.42 -0.33
CA SER A 24 -9.67 53.98 0.91
C SER A 24 -9.22 55.21 1.71
N THR A 25 -9.73 55.35 2.93
CA THR A 25 -9.20 56.30 3.92
C THR A 25 -8.10 55.61 4.73
N ALA A 26 -7.05 56.35 5.07
CA ALA A 26 -5.82 55.77 5.61
C ALA A 26 -5.78 55.78 7.15
N SER A 27 -5.88 54.61 7.78
CA SER A 27 -5.32 54.37 9.12
C SER A 27 -5.18 52.88 9.44
N ASP A 28 -4.05 52.27 9.06
CA ASP A 28 -3.41 51.28 9.95
C ASP A 28 -1.94 51.04 9.58
N LYS A 29 -1.07 50.90 10.59
CA LYS A 29 0.36 50.58 10.42
C LYS A 29 0.64 49.25 11.13
N GLY A 30 1.07 48.21 10.39
CA GLY A 30 1.59 47.00 11.02
C GLY A 30 1.32 45.67 10.32
N LYS A 31 0.55 45.62 9.23
CA LYS A 31 0.43 44.38 8.43
C LYS A 31 1.64 44.25 7.51
N SER A 32 2.47 43.25 7.78
CA SER A 32 3.47 42.72 6.83
C SER A 32 2.79 42.13 5.60
N ASP A 33 3.50 42.07 4.48
CA ASP A 33 2.94 41.79 3.15
C ASP A 33 2.00 40.58 3.07
N MET A 34 0.88 40.79 2.35
CA MET A 34 0.09 39.71 1.80
C MET A 34 0.85 39.09 0.62
N SER A 35 1.68 38.08 0.89
CA SER A 35 2.25 37.24 -0.16
C SER A 35 1.12 36.62 -0.99
N VAL A 36 1.15 36.82 -2.31
CA VAL A 36 0.07 36.39 -3.22
C VAL A 36 -0.07 34.87 -3.18
N GLN A 37 -1.20 34.37 -2.68
CA GLN A 37 -1.50 32.94 -2.53
C GLN A 37 -1.83 32.28 -3.89
N ASN A 38 -0.81 32.15 -4.75
CA ASN A 38 -0.90 31.35 -5.97
C ASN A 38 -0.83 29.86 -5.63
N GLN A 39 -1.98 29.22 -5.37
CA GLN A 39 -2.05 27.77 -5.18
C GLN A 39 -1.44 27.06 -6.40
N LYS A 40 -0.39 26.29 -6.16
CA LYS A 40 0.38 25.58 -7.18
C LYS A 40 0.16 24.08 -7.02
N ARG A 41 -0.59 23.49 -7.95
CA ARG A 41 -0.70 22.03 -8.07
C ARG A 41 0.69 21.44 -8.38
N LEU A 42 1.15 20.49 -7.58
CA LEU A 42 2.42 19.79 -7.80
C LEU A 42 2.19 18.51 -8.61
N ASN A 43 1.19 17.72 -8.20
CA ASN A 43 0.71 16.52 -8.91
C ASN A 43 -0.81 16.33 -8.65
N ASN A 44 -1.38 15.14 -8.84
CA ASN A 44 -2.80 14.85 -8.56
C ASN A 44 -3.16 14.86 -7.06
N LEU A 45 -2.16 14.59 -6.20
CA LEU A 45 -2.33 14.33 -4.78
C LEU A 45 -2.01 15.57 -3.94
N VAL A 46 -1.05 16.39 -4.40
CA VAL A 46 -0.48 17.50 -3.64
C VAL A 46 -0.69 18.84 -4.34
N SER A 47 -1.20 19.82 -3.60
CA SER A 47 -1.19 21.24 -3.97
C SER A 47 -0.48 22.07 -2.91
N GLU A 48 0.50 22.84 -3.34
CA GLU A 48 1.20 23.86 -2.57
C GLU A 48 0.28 25.08 -2.41
N ILE A 49 -0.06 25.41 -1.17
CA ILE A 49 -1.00 26.50 -0.81
C ILE A 49 -0.22 27.78 -0.54
N ALA A 50 0.86 27.67 0.25
CA ALA A 50 1.73 28.78 0.61
C ALA A 50 3.15 28.27 0.89
N VAL A 51 4.14 29.08 0.51
CA VAL A 51 5.53 28.97 0.97
C VAL A 51 5.95 30.38 1.39
N THR A 52 6.51 30.53 2.59
CA THR A 52 6.81 31.85 3.17
C THR A 52 8.30 31.97 3.50
N GLU A 53 8.86 33.16 3.30
CA GLU A 53 10.19 33.49 3.81
C GLU A 53 10.23 33.47 5.35
N LYS A 54 11.45 33.46 5.91
CA LYS A 54 11.69 33.28 7.34
C LYS A 54 11.35 34.53 8.18
N SER A 55 10.07 34.75 8.45
CA SER A 55 9.55 35.86 9.26
C SER A 55 9.07 35.40 10.66
N PRO A 56 8.92 36.32 11.62
CA PRO A 56 8.26 36.05 12.92
C PRO A 56 6.75 36.33 12.85
N GLY A 57 5.99 35.72 13.75
CA GLY A 57 4.61 36.11 14.02
C GLY A 57 3.58 35.20 13.34
N VAL A 58 2.73 35.80 12.50
CA VAL A 58 1.43 35.25 12.08
C VAL A 58 1.37 35.10 10.57
N PHE A 59 0.90 33.94 10.10
CA PHE A 59 0.70 33.62 8.69
C PHE A 59 -0.73 33.17 8.43
N SER A 60 -1.37 33.68 7.38
CA SER A 60 -2.69 33.21 6.94
C SER A 60 -2.59 32.44 5.62
N PHE A 61 -3.38 31.37 5.48
CA PHE A 61 -3.48 30.58 4.25
C PHE A 61 -4.93 30.18 3.96
N MET A 62 -5.29 30.00 2.69
CA MET A 62 -6.60 29.50 2.29
C MET A 62 -6.53 28.00 1.99
N ASN A 63 -7.19 27.16 2.79
CA ASN A 63 -7.34 25.74 2.52
C ASN A 63 -8.47 25.52 1.49
N PRO A 64 -8.19 25.00 0.27
CA PRO A 64 -9.18 24.93 -0.81
C PRO A 64 -10.25 23.85 -0.63
N LYS A 65 -10.07 22.89 0.27
CA LYS A 65 -11.03 21.83 0.57
C LYS A 65 -10.90 21.34 2.02
N THR A 66 -12.00 20.91 2.63
CA THR A 66 -11.94 20.16 3.90
C THR A 66 -11.12 18.89 3.67
N GLY A 67 -10.06 18.68 4.45
CA GLY A 67 -9.13 17.59 4.21
C GLY A 67 -7.81 17.74 4.97
N TRP A 68 -6.81 16.97 4.53
CA TRP A 68 -5.47 17.00 5.11
C TRP A 68 -4.62 18.16 4.59
N VAL A 69 -4.04 18.90 5.53
CA VAL A 69 -3.05 19.94 5.30
C VAL A 69 -1.74 19.54 5.98
N PHE A 70 -0.68 19.44 5.18
CA PHE A 70 0.70 19.28 5.63
C PHE A 70 1.32 20.65 5.88
N LEU A 71 2.07 20.75 6.97
CA LEU A 71 2.77 21.94 7.43
C LEU A 71 4.23 21.58 7.72
N ALA A 72 5.19 22.29 7.13
CA ALA A 72 6.61 22.16 7.47
C ALA A 72 7.17 23.49 7.96
N ALA A 73 7.75 23.50 9.16
CA ALA A 73 8.32 24.67 9.83
C ALA A 73 9.38 24.23 10.87
N LYS A 74 10.41 25.05 11.10
CA LYS A 74 11.52 24.70 12.01
C LYS A 74 11.16 25.04 13.47
N THR A 75 10.19 24.31 14.01
CA THR A 75 9.65 24.39 15.36
C THR A 75 9.17 23.01 15.84
N ASP A 76 8.93 22.85 17.14
CA ASP A 76 8.20 21.72 17.73
C ASP A 76 6.69 22.00 17.89
N SER A 77 6.28 23.28 17.83
CA SER A 77 4.88 23.69 18.01
C SER A 77 4.53 25.05 17.38
N ALA A 78 3.24 25.26 17.12
CA ALA A 78 2.64 26.54 16.74
C ALA A 78 1.22 26.64 17.32
N LYS A 79 0.61 27.83 17.28
CA LYS A 79 -0.84 27.96 17.48
C LYS A 79 -1.54 28.06 16.12
N MET A 80 -2.72 27.46 16.00
CA MET A 80 -3.59 27.52 14.83
C MET A 80 -4.96 28.09 15.25
N ASP A 81 -5.57 28.92 14.39
CA ASP A 81 -6.94 29.45 14.50
C ASP A 81 -7.30 29.94 15.92
N GLY A 82 -6.43 30.80 16.48
CA GLY A 82 -6.49 31.24 17.87
C GLY A 82 -5.49 30.48 18.75
N ASP A 83 -5.98 29.78 19.79
CA ASP A 83 -5.15 29.12 20.81
C ASP A 83 -4.98 27.60 20.64
N LYS A 84 -5.44 26.99 19.53
CA LYS A 84 -5.24 25.55 19.29
C LYS A 84 -3.76 25.27 19.04
N ILE A 85 -3.06 24.76 20.06
CA ILE A 85 -1.67 24.31 19.91
C ILE A 85 -1.63 23.09 18.97
N ILE A 86 -0.84 23.18 17.91
CA ILE A 86 -0.45 22.06 17.06
C ILE A 86 1.02 21.70 17.32
N ARG A 87 1.34 20.40 17.18
CA ARG A 87 2.69 19.87 17.36
C ARG A 87 3.32 19.51 16.01
N PHE A 88 4.63 19.67 15.93
CA PHE A 88 5.46 19.29 14.80
C PHE A 88 6.40 18.16 15.22
N GLU A 89 6.45 17.09 14.43
CA GLU A 89 7.37 15.98 14.57
C GLU A 89 8.52 16.19 13.58
N LYS A 90 9.76 16.37 14.06
CA LYS A 90 10.94 16.69 13.22
C LYS A 90 10.77 17.94 12.34
N GLY A 91 9.90 18.88 12.74
CA GLY A 91 9.55 20.08 11.97
C GLY A 91 8.41 19.91 10.96
N GLU A 92 7.64 18.81 11.04
CA GLU A 92 6.50 18.54 10.15
C GLU A 92 5.21 18.21 10.92
N SER A 93 4.06 18.63 10.42
CA SER A 93 2.74 18.37 11.01
C SER A 93 1.70 18.08 9.94
N MET A 94 0.69 17.26 10.27
CA MET A 94 -0.43 16.93 9.38
C MET A 94 -1.73 17.17 10.14
N GLN A 95 -2.50 18.16 9.70
CA GLN A 95 -3.76 18.58 10.34
C GLN A 95 -4.94 18.30 9.40
N TRP A 96 -6.03 17.75 9.94
CA TRP A 96 -7.31 17.77 9.24
C TRP A 96 -7.99 19.12 9.50
N LEU A 97 -8.19 19.91 8.44
CA LEU A 97 -8.75 21.27 8.51
C LEU A 97 -9.98 21.40 7.60
N PRO A 98 -10.98 22.26 7.94
CA PRO A 98 -12.07 22.63 7.05
C PRO A 98 -11.57 23.42 5.83
N ALA A 99 -12.42 23.57 4.81
CA ALA A 99 -12.17 24.57 3.75
C ALA A 99 -12.34 25.99 4.32
N GLY A 100 -11.50 26.94 3.89
CA GLY A 100 -11.59 28.34 4.29
C GLY A 100 -10.24 28.99 4.59
N GLN A 101 -10.27 30.17 5.21
CA GLN A 101 -9.08 30.86 5.69
C GLN A 101 -8.67 30.29 7.07
N HIS A 102 -7.37 30.01 7.22
CA HIS A 102 -6.73 29.59 8.45
C HIS A 102 -5.62 30.55 8.85
N GLU A 103 -5.29 30.58 10.14
CA GLU A 103 -4.21 31.39 10.69
C GLU A 103 -3.29 30.55 11.58
N ILE A 104 -1.98 30.61 11.35
CA ILE A 104 -0.96 29.92 12.14
C ILE A 104 0.07 30.92 12.66
N SER A 105 0.39 30.84 13.95
CA SER A 105 1.33 31.76 14.62
C SER A 105 2.46 31.03 15.35
N PHE A 106 3.66 31.62 15.26
CA PHE A 106 4.91 31.06 15.76
C PHE A 106 5.64 32.04 16.69
N ASN A 107 6.16 31.51 17.80
CA ASN A 107 6.93 32.28 18.80
C ASN A 107 8.36 32.63 18.33
N CYS A 108 8.75 32.22 17.13
CA CYS A 108 10.10 32.41 16.59
C CYS A 108 10.05 32.69 15.07
N LYS A 109 11.18 33.11 14.48
CA LYS A 109 11.29 33.30 13.03
C LYS A 109 11.37 31.95 12.32
N THR A 110 10.34 31.56 11.58
CA THR A 110 10.32 30.33 10.78
C THR A 110 9.97 30.60 9.32
N GLU A 111 10.52 29.76 8.46
CA GLU A 111 10.00 29.45 7.13
C GLU A 111 8.77 28.54 7.30
N LEU A 112 7.74 28.67 6.47
CA LEU A 112 6.57 27.80 6.48
C LEU A 112 6.24 27.32 5.07
N THR A 113 6.07 26.01 4.90
CA THR A 113 5.42 25.41 3.73
C THR A 113 4.07 24.82 4.12
N VAL A 114 3.03 25.13 3.36
CA VAL A 114 1.65 24.64 3.54
C VAL A 114 1.20 23.92 2.26
N ARG A 115 0.74 22.67 2.39
CA ARG A 115 0.27 21.84 1.27
C ARG A 115 -1.04 21.14 1.59
N SER A 116 -2.01 21.14 0.67
CA SER A 116 -3.08 20.14 0.69
C SER A 116 -2.51 18.81 0.19
N ILE A 117 -2.74 17.75 0.95
CA ILE A 117 -2.25 16.39 0.71
C ILE A 117 -3.42 15.40 0.72
N PRO A 118 -3.30 14.15 0.23
CA PRO A 118 -4.38 13.18 0.29
C PRO A 118 -4.46 12.55 1.69
N GLU A 119 -5.46 11.70 1.92
CA GLU A 119 -5.42 10.79 3.06
C GLU A 119 -4.43 9.64 2.80
N ILE A 120 -3.52 9.39 3.74
CA ILE A 120 -2.43 8.43 3.63
C ILE A 120 -2.58 7.44 4.78
N ILE A 121 -3.04 6.23 4.46
CA ILE A 121 -3.51 5.25 5.45
C ILE A 121 -2.48 4.13 5.64
N TYR A 122 -2.07 3.88 6.88
CA TYR A 122 -1.25 2.73 7.24
C TYR A 122 -2.13 1.56 7.71
N SER A 123 -2.24 0.50 6.89
CA SER A 123 -3.22 -0.58 7.09
C SER A 123 -2.73 -1.69 8.05
N ARG A 124 -3.57 -2.01 9.06
CA ARG A 124 -3.36 -2.98 10.16
C ARG A 124 -2.06 -2.73 10.95
N CYS A 125 -1.94 -1.53 11.55
CA CYS A 125 -0.80 -1.13 12.36
C CYS A 125 -0.61 -1.99 13.63
N THR A 126 -1.70 -2.28 14.36
CA THR A 126 -1.70 -3.22 15.50
C THR A 126 -2.23 -4.60 15.10
N ALA A 127 -1.89 -5.62 15.89
CA ALA A 127 -2.34 -6.99 15.69
C ALA A 127 -3.88 -7.17 15.77
N HIS A 128 -4.36 -8.38 15.45
CA HIS A 128 -5.79 -8.70 15.36
C HIS A 128 -6.56 -8.42 16.67
N TYR A 129 -7.89 -8.28 16.56
CA TYR A 129 -8.84 -7.96 17.65
C TYR A 129 -8.67 -8.75 18.98
N ASN A 130 -8.05 -9.94 18.94
CA ASN A 130 -7.82 -10.82 20.09
C ASN A 130 -6.33 -10.87 20.54
N SER A 131 -5.44 -10.01 20.04
CA SER A 131 -4.05 -9.95 20.50
C SER A 131 -3.98 -9.27 21.88
N PRO A 132 -3.53 -9.96 22.94
CA PRO A 132 -3.57 -9.41 24.30
C PRO A 132 -2.64 -8.20 24.48
N ASP A 133 -1.50 -8.21 23.79
CA ASP A 133 -0.40 -7.25 24.02
C ASP A 133 -0.56 -5.94 23.25
N LYS A 134 -1.56 -5.84 22.35
CA LYS A 134 -1.87 -4.69 21.47
C LYS A 134 -0.69 -4.17 20.64
N GLN A 135 0.38 -4.96 20.49
CA GLN A 135 1.59 -4.55 19.80
C GLN A 135 1.37 -4.42 18.27
N PRO A 136 2.20 -3.60 17.61
CA PRO A 136 2.39 -3.69 16.17
C PRO A 136 2.91 -5.09 15.84
N PHE A 137 2.42 -5.68 14.75
CA PHE A 137 2.31 -7.13 14.60
C PHE A 137 3.52 -7.95 15.10
N ILE A 138 3.42 -8.45 16.33
CA ILE A 138 4.28 -9.50 16.89
C ILE A 138 3.42 -10.75 17.02
N LYS A 139 3.83 -11.85 16.37
CA LYS A 139 3.42 -13.20 16.79
C LYS A 139 4.55 -14.21 16.59
N SER A 140 5.70 -13.94 17.21
CA SER A 140 6.78 -14.93 17.40
C SER A 140 6.45 -15.92 18.54
N SER A 141 5.20 -16.39 18.61
CA SER A 141 4.74 -17.41 19.57
C SER A 141 3.41 -18.06 19.13
N LYS A 142 3.41 -19.40 19.18
CA LYS A 142 2.26 -20.33 19.10
C LYS A 142 1.31 -20.25 17.89
N GLU A 143 1.73 -21.01 16.87
CA GLU A 143 1.03 -22.19 16.31
C GLU A 143 -0.24 -22.02 15.47
N GLU A 144 -1.20 -21.14 15.79
CA GLU A 144 -2.56 -21.23 15.20
C GLU A 144 -2.66 -21.01 13.67
N HIS A 145 -1.67 -20.40 13.03
CA HIS A 145 -1.76 -19.96 11.62
C HIS A 145 -0.50 -20.17 10.76
N GLY A 146 0.52 -20.90 11.24
CA GLY A 146 1.70 -21.30 10.45
C GLY A 146 2.60 -20.17 9.89
N ARG A 147 2.42 -18.92 10.35
CA ARG A 147 3.14 -17.73 9.88
C ARG A 147 4.07 -17.17 10.97
N GLU A 148 5.29 -17.66 11.02
CA GLU A 148 6.40 -16.90 11.59
C GLU A 148 7.04 -16.06 10.48
N GLY A 149 7.10 -14.75 10.69
CA GLY A 149 7.59 -13.80 9.69
C GLY A 149 8.68 -12.86 10.23
N MET A 150 9.43 -12.23 9.31
CA MET A 150 10.40 -11.13 9.55
C MET A 150 9.78 -9.86 10.17
N ASN A 151 8.50 -9.92 10.53
CA ASN A 151 7.71 -8.84 11.09
C ASN A 151 7.88 -8.83 12.62
N LEU A 152 9.06 -8.43 13.08
CA LEU A 152 9.28 -7.92 14.44
C LEU A 152 9.40 -6.39 14.37
N TYR A 153 8.26 -5.75 14.09
CA TYR A 153 8.17 -4.30 14.10
C TYR A 153 7.99 -3.80 15.53
N TYR A 154 9.03 -3.24 16.12
CA TYR A 154 8.90 -2.48 17.36
C TYR A 154 8.33 -1.08 17.05
N TRP A 155 7.66 -0.46 18.01
CA TRP A 155 7.11 0.89 17.83
C TRP A 155 8.15 1.90 17.35
N ASP A 156 9.40 1.78 17.80
CA ASP A 156 10.48 2.69 17.40
C ASP A 156 10.86 2.56 15.92
N TYR A 157 10.77 1.36 15.35
CA TYR A 157 10.95 1.17 13.91
C TYR A 157 9.84 1.87 13.11
N LEU A 158 8.59 1.72 13.56
CA LEU A 158 7.45 2.36 12.92
C LEU A 158 7.50 3.89 13.06
N LYS A 159 7.75 4.42 14.27
CA LYS A 159 7.96 5.84 14.54
C LYS A 159 9.12 6.44 13.74
N LYS A 160 10.23 5.72 13.60
CA LYS A 160 11.41 6.24 12.89
C LYS A 160 11.21 6.29 11.37
N ASN A 161 10.74 5.20 10.77
CA ASN A 161 10.88 4.94 9.33
C ASN A 161 9.56 4.92 8.54
N ILE A 162 8.42 4.69 9.21
CA ILE A 162 7.13 4.44 8.55
C ILE A 162 6.14 5.57 8.83
N LEU A 163 5.70 5.67 10.09
CA LEU A 163 4.57 6.50 10.52
C LEU A 163 4.66 8.02 10.27
N PRO A 164 5.85 8.67 10.21
CA PRO A 164 5.93 10.09 9.90
C PRO A 164 5.27 10.47 8.56
N ASN A 165 5.26 9.55 7.59
CA ASN A 165 4.72 9.76 6.25
C ASN A 165 3.20 9.45 6.13
N TYR A 166 2.50 9.19 7.24
CA TYR A 166 1.08 8.84 7.27
C TYR A 166 0.27 9.80 8.15
N ASN A 167 -1.01 9.98 7.80
CA ASN A 167 -1.96 10.78 8.59
C ASN A 167 -3.12 9.96 9.17
N VAL A 168 -3.28 8.69 8.76
CA VAL A 168 -4.26 7.75 9.33
C VAL A 168 -3.63 6.40 9.61
N ILE A 169 -3.99 5.80 10.75
CA ILE A 169 -3.71 4.40 11.09
C ILE A 169 -5.01 3.60 11.06
N VAL A 170 -4.99 2.41 10.44
CA VAL A 170 -5.98 1.36 10.69
C VAL A 170 -5.46 0.46 11.81
N GLY A 171 -6.15 0.42 12.94
CA GLY A 171 -5.73 -0.43 14.06
C GLY A 171 -6.75 -0.46 15.20
N TRP A 172 -6.64 -1.49 16.04
CA TRP A 172 -7.27 -1.47 17.35
C TRP A 172 -6.29 -0.82 18.32
N MET A 173 -6.42 0.50 18.43
CA MET A 173 -5.70 1.34 19.40
C MET A 173 -6.72 1.66 20.49
N GLY A 174 -6.51 1.08 21.67
CA GLY A 174 -7.24 1.44 22.88
C GLY A 174 -6.23 1.85 23.95
N PRO A 175 -6.68 2.34 25.12
CA PRO A 175 -5.95 3.28 25.99
C PRO A 175 -4.52 2.89 26.41
N ASP A 176 -4.16 1.62 26.37
CA ASP A 176 -2.81 1.10 26.65
C ASP A 176 -1.85 1.15 25.43
N CYS A 177 -2.31 1.65 24.28
CA CYS A 177 -1.54 1.70 23.03
C CYS A 177 -0.40 2.75 23.11
N PRO A 178 0.89 2.35 23.07
CA PRO A 178 2.02 3.24 23.39
C PRO A 178 2.27 4.44 22.46
N ILE A 179 1.44 4.66 21.44
CA ILE A 179 1.55 5.79 20.51
C ILE A 179 0.26 6.58 20.34
N GLU A 180 -0.88 6.09 20.84
CA GLU A 180 -2.21 6.60 20.47
C GLU A 180 -2.41 8.05 20.93
N LYS A 181 -2.06 8.33 22.18
CA LYS A 181 -2.14 9.68 22.74
C LYS A 181 -1.28 10.67 21.95
N ASP A 182 -0.06 10.28 21.58
CA ASP A 182 0.83 11.13 20.78
C ASP A 182 0.30 11.31 19.35
N TRP A 183 -0.13 10.24 18.70
CA TRP A 183 -0.68 10.25 17.35
C TRP A 183 -1.87 11.22 17.21
N CYS A 184 -2.83 11.12 18.11
CA CYS A 184 -3.98 12.03 18.17
C CYS A 184 -3.57 13.46 18.58
N ASN A 185 -2.57 13.64 19.46
CA ASN A 185 -2.00 14.96 19.79
C ASN A 185 -1.29 15.63 18.61
N TYR A 186 -0.78 14.88 17.62
CA TYR A 186 -0.28 15.42 16.35
C TYR A 186 -1.41 15.77 15.36
N GLY A 187 -2.68 15.53 15.68
CA GLY A 187 -3.83 15.78 14.81
C GLY A 187 -4.08 14.68 13.76
N ARG A 188 -3.36 13.55 13.83
CA ARG A 188 -3.51 12.39 12.96
C ARG A 188 -4.70 11.51 13.43
N LYS A 189 -5.40 10.81 12.51
CA LYS A 189 -6.61 10.00 12.84
C LYS A 189 -6.28 8.53 13.15
N VAL A 190 -7.15 7.87 13.90
CA VAL A 190 -7.21 6.41 14.03
C VAL A 190 -8.56 5.90 13.55
N ILE A 191 -8.57 4.82 12.76
CA ILE A 191 -9.80 4.10 12.37
C ILE A 191 -9.68 2.60 12.66
N ILE A 192 -10.78 1.94 13.03
CA ILE A 192 -10.77 0.50 13.36
C ILE A 192 -11.01 -0.40 12.14
N GLY A 193 -10.59 -1.66 12.26
CA GLY A 193 -10.87 -2.71 11.28
C GLY A 193 -12.22 -3.40 11.49
N GLY A 194 -13.19 -3.07 10.64
CA GLY A 194 -14.44 -3.80 10.45
C GLY A 194 -14.31 -5.00 9.52
N SER A 195 -15.34 -5.83 9.47
CA SER A 195 -15.58 -6.83 8.41
C SER A 195 -17.09 -6.93 8.26
N VAL A 196 -17.58 -7.21 7.06
CA VAL A 196 -18.87 -7.92 6.91
C VAL A 196 -18.70 -9.32 7.53
N SER A 197 -19.72 -9.87 8.20
CA SER A 197 -19.65 -11.26 8.71
C SER A 197 -19.94 -12.25 7.58
N ASN A 198 -19.50 -13.51 7.74
CA ASN A 198 -19.79 -14.59 6.80
C ASN A 198 -21.26 -15.05 6.80
N ASP A 199 -22.08 -14.47 7.69
CA ASP A 199 -23.53 -14.67 7.80
C ASP A 199 -24.27 -13.31 7.84
N GLU A 200 -25.36 -13.20 7.08
CA GLU A 200 -26.23 -12.02 7.04
C GLU A 200 -27.21 -11.93 8.21
N THR A 201 -27.38 -13.00 9.01
CA THR A 201 -28.22 -12.98 10.21
C THR A 201 -27.56 -12.21 11.35
N GLU A 202 -26.23 -12.03 11.31
CA GLU A 202 -25.45 -11.36 12.34
C GLU A 202 -25.47 -9.81 12.25
N THR A 203 -26.45 -9.20 11.58
CA THR A 203 -26.55 -7.73 11.42
C THR A 203 -26.37 -6.96 12.72
N THR A 204 -26.92 -7.44 13.83
CA THR A 204 -26.74 -6.85 15.17
C THR A 204 -25.27 -6.87 15.63
N LYS A 205 -24.53 -7.96 15.40
CA LYS A 205 -23.10 -8.05 15.74
C LYS A 205 -22.26 -7.18 14.81
N ILE A 206 -22.59 -7.14 13.52
CA ILE A 206 -21.94 -6.28 12.52
C ILE A 206 -22.13 -4.81 12.91
N PHE A 207 -23.37 -4.38 13.16
CA PHE A 207 -23.69 -3.02 13.57
C PHE A 207 -23.03 -2.62 14.90
N ALA A 208 -22.99 -3.51 15.89
CA ALA A 208 -22.29 -3.28 17.15
C ALA A 208 -20.76 -3.17 16.97
N LYS A 209 -20.16 -4.02 16.11
CA LYS A 209 -18.73 -3.91 15.76
C LYS A 209 -18.44 -2.61 15.00
N TRP A 210 -19.33 -2.21 14.08
CA TRP A 210 -19.15 -1.01 13.27
C TRP A 210 -19.36 0.28 14.09
N SER A 211 -20.33 0.28 15.01
CA SER A 211 -20.61 1.39 15.96
C SER A 211 -19.37 1.83 16.74
N LYS A 212 -18.46 0.90 17.11
CA LYS A 212 -17.22 1.23 17.83
C LYS A 212 -16.32 2.23 17.09
N GLY A 213 -16.34 2.25 15.76
CA GLY A 213 -15.55 3.21 14.97
C GLY A 213 -16.16 4.61 14.93
N PHE A 214 -17.37 4.77 15.45
CA PHE A 214 -18.09 6.04 15.57
C PHE A 214 -18.03 6.57 17.03
N GLU A 215 -17.27 5.92 17.90
CA GLU A 215 -17.11 6.23 19.32
C GLU A 215 -15.67 6.69 19.58
N ALA A 216 -15.50 7.69 20.45
CA ALA A 216 -14.16 8.17 20.83
C ALA A 216 -13.34 7.02 21.46
N PRO A 217 -12.03 6.90 21.14
CA PRO A 217 -11.16 7.88 20.48
C PRO A 217 -11.12 7.80 18.94
N TYR A 218 -11.91 6.93 18.32
CA TYR A 218 -11.79 6.64 16.89
C TYR A 218 -12.42 7.72 15.99
N SER A 219 -11.82 7.92 14.82
CA SER A 219 -12.28 8.85 13.77
C SER A 219 -13.09 8.15 12.67
N GLY A 220 -13.33 6.84 12.79
CA GLY A 220 -14.02 6.06 11.78
C GLY A 220 -13.78 4.55 11.84
N ILE A 221 -14.33 3.85 10.84
CA ILE A 221 -14.14 2.42 10.59
C ILE A 221 -13.91 2.14 9.11
N ILE A 222 -12.96 1.25 8.83
CA ILE A 222 -12.80 0.63 7.51
C ILE A 222 -13.34 -0.81 7.56
N ALA A 223 -14.41 -1.07 6.81
CA ALA A 223 -15.14 -2.32 6.79
C ALA A 223 -14.76 -3.17 5.57
N ASP A 224 -14.38 -4.42 5.85
CA ASP A 224 -13.82 -5.38 4.90
C ASP A 224 -14.89 -6.21 4.15
N GLU A 225 -14.48 -6.82 3.03
CA GLU A 225 -15.23 -7.81 2.23
C GLU A 225 -16.48 -7.33 1.44
N PHE A 226 -16.46 -6.12 0.86
CA PHE A 226 -17.47 -5.71 -0.13
C PHE A 226 -17.10 -6.16 -1.55
N VAL A 227 -17.22 -7.47 -1.81
CA VAL A 227 -17.10 -8.03 -3.17
C VAL A 227 -18.48 -8.04 -3.86
N PRO A 228 -18.68 -7.38 -5.02
CA PRO A 228 -19.94 -7.39 -5.74
C PRO A 228 -20.21 -8.75 -6.41
N PRO A 229 -21.49 -9.13 -6.65
CA PRO A 229 -21.80 -10.39 -7.32
C PRO A 229 -21.17 -10.48 -8.72
N SER A 230 -20.42 -11.54 -8.99
CA SER A 230 -19.86 -11.85 -10.32
C SER A 230 -20.71 -12.90 -11.04
N LYS A 231 -20.37 -13.22 -12.30
CA LYS A 231 -21.03 -14.28 -13.08
C LYS A 231 -20.37 -15.65 -12.94
N ILE A 232 -19.13 -15.70 -12.45
CA ILE A 232 -18.26 -16.89 -12.54
C ILE A 232 -18.06 -17.54 -11.18
N ILE A 233 -18.03 -16.75 -10.09
CA ILE A 233 -17.86 -17.27 -8.74
C ILE A 233 -19.22 -17.81 -8.25
N SER A 234 -19.49 -19.08 -8.56
CA SER A 234 -20.59 -19.83 -7.96
C SER A 234 -20.39 -19.99 -6.45
N GLU A 235 -21.45 -20.32 -5.70
CA GLU A 235 -21.39 -20.55 -4.24
C GLU A 235 -20.47 -21.72 -3.82
N LYS A 236 -19.85 -22.42 -4.77
CA LYS A 236 -18.94 -23.57 -4.56
C LYS A 236 -17.48 -23.31 -4.97
N ASP A 237 -17.11 -22.09 -5.36
CA ASP A 237 -15.70 -21.81 -5.72
C ASP A 237 -14.85 -21.55 -4.47
N GLU A 238 -14.59 -22.63 -3.73
CA GLU A 238 -13.80 -22.64 -2.51
C GLU A 238 -12.34 -22.18 -2.72
N THR A 239 -11.86 -22.12 -3.98
CA THR A 239 -10.46 -21.84 -4.32
C THR A 239 -9.98 -20.45 -3.90
N LEU A 240 -10.89 -19.48 -3.76
CA LEU A 240 -10.55 -18.16 -3.21
C LEU A 240 -10.31 -18.21 -1.69
N GLY A 241 -10.93 -19.16 -0.96
CA GLY A 241 -10.78 -19.35 0.49
C GLY A 241 -12.03 -19.01 1.32
N GLY A 242 -13.21 -19.48 0.90
CA GLY A 242 -14.46 -19.34 1.66
C GLY A 242 -15.23 -18.02 1.48
N TYR A 243 -14.78 -17.14 0.58
CA TYR A 243 -15.43 -15.89 0.23
C TYR A 243 -16.84 -16.15 -0.36
N LYS A 244 -17.83 -15.37 0.07
CA LYS A 244 -19.20 -15.39 -0.50
C LYS A 244 -19.47 -14.05 -1.22
N PRO A 245 -19.25 -13.96 -2.54
CA PRO A 245 -19.52 -12.75 -3.30
C PRO A 245 -20.94 -12.23 -3.10
N GLY A 246 -21.07 -10.91 -3.07
CA GLY A 246 -22.37 -10.25 -2.89
C GLY A 246 -22.86 -10.18 -1.45
N LEU A 247 -22.17 -10.77 -0.45
CA LEU A 247 -22.63 -10.73 0.94
C LEU A 247 -22.67 -9.29 1.50
N GLY A 248 -21.59 -8.51 1.30
CA GLY A 248 -21.58 -7.06 1.59
C GLY A 248 -22.56 -6.23 0.76
N PHE A 249 -23.10 -6.79 -0.33
CA PHE A 249 -24.09 -6.16 -1.20
C PHE A 249 -25.54 -6.58 -0.88
N LYS A 250 -25.77 -7.48 0.08
CA LYS A 250 -27.13 -7.80 0.53
C LYS A 250 -27.75 -6.58 1.19
N LYS A 251 -29.01 -6.28 0.85
CA LYS A 251 -29.75 -5.09 1.32
C LYS A 251 -29.61 -4.85 2.83
N LYS A 252 -29.77 -5.89 3.66
CA LYS A 252 -29.62 -5.81 5.12
C LYS A 252 -28.29 -5.20 5.58
N ILE A 253 -27.18 -5.50 4.90
CA ILE A 253 -25.84 -4.99 5.22
C ILE A 253 -25.68 -3.54 4.75
N LEU A 254 -26.14 -3.23 3.54
CA LEU A 254 -26.15 -1.86 3.01
C LEU A 254 -27.02 -0.91 3.86
N ASP A 255 -28.14 -1.40 4.39
CA ASP A 255 -29.02 -0.64 5.27
C ASP A 255 -28.37 -0.33 6.64
N LEU A 256 -27.33 -1.08 7.08
CA LEU A 256 -26.55 -0.74 8.29
C LEU A 256 -25.71 0.53 8.09
N ILE A 257 -25.23 0.79 6.86
CA ILE A 257 -24.42 1.98 6.55
C ILE A 257 -25.28 3.24 6.74
N ASN A 258 -26.57 3.17 6.37
CA ASN A 258 -27.54 4.23 6.63
C ASN A 258 -27.84 4.37 8.13
N GLN A 259 -28.12 3.26 8.84
CA GLN A 259 -28.41 3.29 10.28
C GLN A 259 -27.25 3.88 11.10
N LEU A 260 -25.99 3.68 10.70
CA LEU A 260 -24.83 4.34 11.32
C LEU A 260 -24.80 5.84 11.05
N HIS A 261 -25.05 6.25 9.80
CA HIS A 261 -25.14 7.67 9.42
C HIS A 261 -26.26 8.39 10.20
N ASP A 262 -27.46 7.80 10.26
CA ASP A 262 -28.62 8.38 10.95
C ASP A 262 -28.41 8.48 12.47
N LYS A 263 -27.72 7.48 13.07
CA LYS A 263 -27.39 7.45 14.51
C LYS A 263 -26.32 8.47 14.91
N TYR A 264 -25.25 8.61 14.12
CA TYR A 264 -24.03 9.36 14.50
C TYR A 264 -23.81 10.67 13.75
N LYS A 265 -24.63 10.98 12.74
CA LYS A 265 -24.79 12.30 12.09
C LYS A 265 -23.47 12.98 11.68
N ASN A 266 -22.69 12.30 10.83
CA ASN A 266 -21.51 12.82 10.12
C ASN A 266 -20.24 13.14 10.93
N ASN A 267 -20.19 12.91 12.24
CA ASN A 267 -19.01 13.24 13.06
C ASN A 267 -17.77 12.35 12.80
N VAL A 268 -17.89 11.29 12.00
CA VAL A 268 -16.97 10.13 11.95
C VAL A 268 -17.12 9.40 10.61
N SER A 269 -16.04 8.79 10.12
CA SER A 269 -15.92 8.32 8.73
C SER A 269 -16.14 6.82 8.55
N PHE A 270 -16.91 6.41 7.54
CA PHE A 270 -17.00 5.01 7.09
C PHE A 270 -16.21 4.81 5.79
N TYR A 271 -15.46 3.72 5.71
CA TYR A 271 -14.72 3.29 4.52
C TYR A 271 -15.10 1.84 4.19
N ALA A 272 -15.32 1.51 2.92
CA ALA A 272 -15.61 0.14 2.47
C ALA A 272 -14.50 -0.38 1.55
N TYR A 273 -13.83 -1.49 1.90
CA TYR A 273 -12.92 -2.17 0.96
C TYR A 273 -13.73 -2.80 -0.18
N LEU A 274 -13.54 -2.29 -1.39
CA LEU A 274 -14.26 -2.68 -2.61
C LEU A 274 -13.36 -3.55 -3.49
N GLY A 275 -13.41 -4.85 -3.23
CA GLY A 275 -12.75 -5.89 -4.02
C GLY A 275 -13.54 -6.19 -5.28
N VAL A 276 -13.00 -5.88 -6.47
CA VAL A 276 -13.70 -6.11 -7.74
C VAL A 276 -12.88 -7.00 -8.66
N PRO A 277 -13.21 -8.30 -8.79
CA PRO A 277 -12.59 -9.20 -9.76
C PRO A 277 -12.66 -8.66 -11.19
N SER A 278 -11.70 -9.03 -12.05
CA SER A 278 -11.52 -8.42 -13.39
C SER A 278 -12.65 -8.72 -14.37
N ASP A 279 -13.40 -9.81 -14.16
CA ASP A 279 -14.59 -10.20 -14.92
C ASP A 279 -15.87 -9.45 -14.48
N THR A 280 -15.86 -8.88 -13.28
CA THR A 280 -17.08 -8.43 -12.62
C THR A 280 -17.53 -7.06 -13.15
N PRO A 281 -18.74 -6.93 -13.73
CA PRO A 281 -19.20 -5.68 -14.31
C PRO A 281 -19.30 -4.57 -13.26
N LEU A 282 -18.58 -3.45 -13.44
CA LEU A 282 -18.49 -2.38 -12.44
C LEU A 282 -19.86 -1.79 -12.03
N LYS A 283 -20.88 -1.85 -12.90
CA LYS A 283 -22.26 -1.45 -12.56
C LYS A 283 -22.84 -2.22 -11.37
N ASN A 284 -22.36 -3.43 -11.09
CA ASN A 284 -22.78 -4.23 -9.94
C ASN A 284 -22.33 -3.61 -8.59
N CYS A 285 -21.38 -2.66 -8.61
CA CYS A 285 -21.00 -1.86 -7.44
C CYS A 285 -22.07 -0.84 -7.04
N GLY A 286 -23.01 -0.50 -7.94
CA GLY A 286 -23.96 0.59 -7.80
C GLY A 286 -24.71 0.65 -6.46
N PRO A 287 -25.26 -0.46 -5.93
CA PRO A 287 -25.96 -0.46 -4.65
C PRO A 287 -25.08 -0.01 -3.48
N LEU A 288 -23.79 -0.34 -3.45
CA LEU A 288 -22.88 0.14 -2.41
C LEU A 288 -22.52 1.61 -2.64
N MET A 289 -22.14 1.96 -3.87
CA MET A 289 -21.74 3.33 -4.25
C MET A 289 -22.85 4.35 -3.92
N GLU A 290 -24.12 4.01 -4.16
CA GLU A 290 -25.27 4.84 -3.81
C GLU A 290 -25.31 5.21 -2.31
N ARG A 291 -25.10 4.23 -1.40
CA ARG A 291 -25.14 4.50 0.06
C ARG A 291 -23.90 5.28 0.50
N LEU A 292 -22.72 4.95 -0.03
CA LEU A 292 -21.49 5.63 0.34
C LEU A 292 -21.53 7.10 -0.09
N LEU A 293 -21.85 7.39 -1.36
CA LEU A 293 -21.85 8.75 -1.89
C LEU A 293 -22.98 9.61 -1.29
N LYS A 294 -24.18 9.04 -1.07
CA LYS A 294 -25.28 9.73 -0.38
C LYS A 294 -24.85 10.21 1.03
N ASN A 295 -24.11 9.36 1.74
CA ASN A 295 -23.74 9.58 3.14
C ASN A 295 -22.35 10.25 3.29
N ASN A 296 -21.74 10.70 2.18
CA ASN A 296 -20.36 11.21 2.08
C ASN A 296 -19.29 10.30 2.74
N TYR A 297 -19.44 9.00 2.55
CA TYR A 297 -18.51 7.96 2.99
C TYR A 297 -17.61 7.49 1.84
N TYR A 298 -16.58 6.72 2.18
CA TYR A 298 -15.45 6.40 1.31
C TYR A 298 -15.51 4.96 0.78
N TRP A 299 -15.03 4.77 -0.44
CA TRP A 299 -14.76 3.46 -1.02
C TRP A 299 -13.26 3.29 -1.21
N VAL A 300 -12.75 2.14 -0.80
CA VAL A 300 -11.32 1.83 -0.80
C VAL A 300 -11.11 0.78 -1.87
N TRP A 301 -10.74 1.23 -3.06
CA TRP A 301 -10.62 0.36 -4.22
C TRP A 301 -9.38 -0.53 -4.08
N GLU A 302 -9.62 -1.84 -3.98
CA GLU A 302 -8.59 -2.87 -4.12
C GLU A 302 -8.06 -2.90 -5.56
N ALA A 303 -7.11 -2.02 -5.84
CA ALA A 303 -6.47 -1.85 -7.14
C ALA A 303 -5.30 -2.83 -7.28
N TYR A 304 -5.54 -4.12 -7.04
CA TYR A 304 -4.49 -5.12 -6.99
C TYR A 304 -4.05 -5.55 -8.40
N MET A 305 -2.76 -5.34 -8.70
CA MET A 305 -2.17 -5.51 -10.03
C MET A 305 -0.96 -6.46 -9.97
N TRP A 306 -1.02 -7.55 -10.74
CA TRP A 306 0.09 -8.46 -10.92
C TRP A 306 1.20 -7.82 -11.78
N PRO A 307 2.50 -7.95 -11.43
CA PRO A 307 3.59 -7.53 -12.30
C PRO A 307 3.50 -8.23 -13.66
N ASP A 308 3.34 -7.46 -14.75
CA ASP A 308 3.33 -8.00 -16.11
C ASP A 308 4.74 -7.90 -16.72
N LYS A 309 5.41 -9.05 -16.90
CA LYS A 309 6.77 -9.12 -17.48
C LYS A 309 6.84 -8.84 -18.99
N SER A 310 5.69 -8.88 -19.67
CA SER A 310 5.57 -8.73 -21.12
C SER A 310 5.35 -7.27 -21.52
N ASN A 311 4.28 -6.65 -21.01
CA ASN A 311 3.92 -5.26 -21.29
C ASN A 311 3.36 -4.56 -20.03
N PRO A 312 4.23 -4.16 -19.09
CA PRO A 312 3.84 -3.56 -17.81
C PRO A 312 3.07 -2.25 -17.97
N GLN A 313 3.42 -1.43 -18.96
CA GLN A 313 2.82 -0.12 -19.15
C GLN A 313 1.38 -0.22 -19.67
N ASP A 314 1.11 -1.08 -20.66
CA ASP A 314 -0.25 -1.26 -21.16
C ASP A 314 -1.12 -2.06 -20.18
N TYR A 315 -0.53 -2.96 -19.39
CA TYR A 315 -1.23 -3.61 -18.29
C TYR A 315 -1.77 -2.58 -17.28
N LEU A 316 -0.92 -1.64 -16.83
CA LEU A 316 -1.35 -0.58 -15.91
C LEU A 316 -2.31 0.43 -16.58
N ASN A 317 -2.06 0.83 -17.83
CA ASN A 317 -2.98 1.70 -18.57
C ASN A 317 -4.37 1.08 -18.72
N LYS A 318 -4.46 -0.23 -18.95
CA LYS A 318 -5.73 -0.96 -19.06
C LYS A 318 -6.41 -1.17 -17.71
N ASN A 319 -5.70 -1.76 -16.75
CA ASN A 319 -6.30 -2.31 -15.53
C ASN A 319 -6.35 -1.29 -14.37
N LEU A 320 -5.43 -0.32 -14.31
CA LEU A 320 -5.41 0.74 -13.29
C LEU A 320 -6.08 2.01 -13.84
N VAL A 321 -5.52 2.63 -14.89
CA VAL A 321 -6.04 3.90 -15.45
C VAL A 321 -7.42 3.71 -16.09
N GLY A 322 -7.58 2.70 -16.95
CA GLY A 322 -8.85 2.41 -17.63
C GLY A 322 -9.98 2.05 -16.66
N ARG A 323 -9.67 1.36 -15.57
CA ARG A 323 -10.68 0.98 -14.56
C ARG A 323 -11.15 2.17 -13.73
N MET A 324 -10.24 3.07 -13.34
CA MET A 324 -10.61 4.33 -12.70
C MET A 324 -11.51 5.20 -13.61
N LYS A 325 -11.17 5.33 -14.91
CA LYS A 325 -12.02 6.02 -15.88
C LYS A 325 -13.44 5.43 -15.93
N ASN A 326 -13.57 4.10 -15.97
CA ASN A 326 -14.86 3.44 -16.00
C ASN A 326 -15.66 3.63 -14.69
N PHE A 327 -15.01 3.68 -13.52
CA PHE A 327 -15.68 4.07 -12.26
C PHE A 327 -16.23 5.50 -12.34
N ARG A 328 -15.45 6.47 -12.83
CA ARG A 328 -15.87 7.87 -12.98
C ARG A 328 -17.02 8.04 -13.99
N THR A 329 -17.07 7.22 -15.04
CA THR A 329 -18.20 7.20 -15.99
C THR A 329 -19.49 6.65 -15.37
N LEU A 330 -19.40 5.61 -14.54
CA LEU A 330 -20.56 4.95 -13.93
C LEU A 330 -21.05 5.66 -12.67
N PHE A 331 -20.15 6.28 -11.91
CA PHE A 331 -20.42 6.97 -10.64
C PHE A 331 -19.70 8.34 -10.64
N PRO A 332 -20.22 9.35 -11.36
CA PRO A 332 -19.55 10.64 -11.51
C PRO A 332 -19.29 11.34 -10.17
N GLY A 333 -18.07 11.85 -9.99
CA GLY A 333 -17.65 12.51 -8.74
C GLY A 333 -17.18 11.54 -7.66
N SER A 334 -17.40 10.22 -7.80
CA SER A 334 -17.02 9.22 -6.80
C SER A 334 -15.52 9.16 -6.51
N GLU A 335 -14.67 9.63 -7.42
CA GLU A 335 -13.22 9.76 -7.21
C GLU A 335 -12.90 10.52 -5.91
N LYS A 336 -13.70 11.55 -5.57
CA LYS A 336 -13.51 12.41 -4.38
C LYS A 336 -13.72 11.68 -3.05
N ASN A 337 -14.26 10.46 -3.11
CA ASN A 337 -14.46 9.56 -1.99
C ASN A 337 -13.64 8.25 -2.14
N CYS A 338 -12.74 8.18 -3.13
CA CYS A 338 -11.93 7.00 -3.43
C CYS A 338 -10.58 7.02 -2.70
N VAL A 339 -10.30 5.95 -1.96
CA VAL A 339 -8.93 5.60 -1.55
C VAL A 339 -8.41 4.50 -2.47
N VAL A 340 -7.25 4.68 -3.09
CA VAL A 340 -6.63 3.63 -3.92
C VAL A 340 -5.78 2.71 -3.02
N CYS A 341 -6.11 1.43 -2.98
CA CYS A 341 -5.42 0.40 -2.20
C CYS A 341 -4.56 -0.48 -3.11
N LEU A 342 -3.24 -0.38 -2.96
CA LEU A 342 -2.28 -1.18 -3.75
C LEU A 342 -1.93 -2.51 -3.07
N ALA A 343 -1.41 -3.46 -3.86
CA ALA A 343 -1.18 -4.84 -3.43
C ALA A 343 0.18 -5.04 -2.71
N PRO A 344 0.26 -5.92 -1.68
CA PRO A 344 1.48 -6.15 -0.90
C PRO A 344 2.28 -7.36 -1.41
N ILE A 345 3.59 -7.36 -1.16
CA ILE A 345 4.55 -8.32 -1.74
C ILE A 345 4.17 -9.81 -1.55
N ILE A 346 3.72 -10.22 -0.35
CA ILE A 346 3.62 -11.65 0.05
C ILE A 346 2.61 -12.48 -0.78
N SER A 347 1.69 -11.84 -1.52
CA SER A 347 0.75 -12.54 -2.40
C SER A 347 0.86 -12.14 -3.88
N TRP A 348 1.70 -11.14 -4.22
CA TRP A 348 1.65 -10.44 -5.51
C TRP A 348 3.01 -10.31 -6.22
N ASP A 349 4.13 -10.43 -5.52
CA ASP A 349 5.45 -10.49 -6.15
C ASP A 349 5.77 -11.91 -6.64
N LYS A 350 5.20 -12.25 -7.80
CA LYS A 350 5.31 -13.58 -8.41
C LYS A 350 6.34 -13.70 -9.53
N GLU A 351 6.92 -12.58 -9.95
CA GLU A 351 7.81 -12.51 -11.11
C GLU A 351 9.25 -12.27 -10.68
N SER A 352 10.06 -13.33 -10.65
CA SER A 352 11.49 -13.29 -10.27
C SER A 352 12.34 -12.36 -11.14
N VAL A 353 11.86 -12.02 -12.34
CA VAL A 353 12.51 -11.11 -13.30
C VAL A 353 12.06 -9.64 -13.19
N ILE A 354 11.19 -9.29 -12.23
CA ILE A 354 10.65 -7.92 -12.06
C ILE A 354 10.93 -7.37 -10.66
N ASP A 355 11.50 -6.17 -10.51
CA ASP A 355 11.62 -5.53 -9.18
C ASP A 355 10.25 -4.98 -8.72
N PHE A 356 9.74 -5.55 -7.63
CA PHE A 356 8.43 -5.17 -7.08
C PHE A 356 8.41 -3.74 -6.53
N LYS A 357 9.58 -3.19 -6.15
CA LYS A 357 9.71 -1.78 -5.73
C LYS A 357 9.40 -0.84 -6.89
N VAL A 358 9.98 -1.12 -8.06
CA VAL A 358 9.72 -0.35 -9.29
C VAL A 358 8.29 -0.56 -9.79
N TRP A 359 7.73 -1.77 -9.63
CA TRP A 359 6.31 -2.02 -9.94
C TRP A 359 5.34 -1.22 -9.07
N LEU A 360 5.59 -1.09 -7.76
CA LEU A 360 4.81 -0.20 -6.88
C LEU A 360 4.98 1.28 -7.25
N ASP A 361 6.19 1.68 -7.63
CA ASP A 361 6.49 3.05 -8.05
C ASP A 361 5.76 3.43 -9.35
N MET A 362 5.74 2.55 -10.36
CA MET A 362 4.97 2.77 -11.60
C MET A 362 3.47 2.98 -11.35
N GLN A 363 2.88 2.24 -10.40
CA GLN A 363 1.49 2.42 -9.99
C GLN A 363 1.29 3.78 -9.31
N MET A 364 2.17 4.15 -8.38
CA MET A 364 2.12 5.43 -7.67
C MET A 364 2.35 6.62 -8.61
N ASN A 365 3.26 6.51 -9.58
CA ASN A 365 3.51 7.52 -10.59
C ASN A 365 2.26 7.79 -11.45
N LEU A 366 1.57 6.73 -11.89
CA LEU A 366 0.31 6.85 -12.63
C LEU A 366 -0.80 7.48 -11.78
N ILE A 367 -0.88 7.16 -10.49
CA ILE A 367 -1.82 7.79 -9.56
C ILE A 367 -1.49 9.28 -9.37
N ALA A 368 -0.21 9.64 -9.25
CA ALA A 368 0.26 11.01 -9.09
C ALA A 368 0.09 11.87 -10.37
N ASN A 369 0.24 11.28 -11.57
CA ASN A 369 0.37 12.07 -12.81
C ASN A 369 -0.78 11.90 -13.82
N ASN A 370 -1.58 10.84 -13.77
CA ASN A 370 -2.62 10.60 -14.79
C ASN A 370 -3.96 11.21 -14.39
N ASN A 371 -4.57 12.04 -15.25
CA ASN A 371 -5.83 12.74 -14.95
C ASN A 371 -7.01 11.82 -14.57
N ALA A 372 -6.95 10.52 -14.83
CA ALA A 372 -7.94 9.57 -14.29
C ALA A 372 -8.01 9.61 -12.75
N PHE A 373 -6.89 9.87 -12.08
CA PHE A 373 -6.74 9.95 -10.62
C PHE A 373 -6.80 11.40 -10.09
N ASP A 374 -7.20 12.37 -10.92
CA ASP A 374 -7.42 13.73 -10.44
C ASP A 374 -8.46 13.74 -9.33
N SER A 375 -8.10 14.35 -8.20
CA SER A 375 -8.97 14.60 -7.04
C SER A 375 -9.43 13.33 -6.30
N ILE A 376 -8.64 12.25 -6.30
CA ILE A 376 -8.88 11.13 -5.39
C ILE A 376 -8.73 11.53 -3.92
N PHE A 377 -9.38 10.80 -3.01
CA PHE A 377 -9.35 11.09 -1.58
C PHE A 377 -8.06 10.65 -0.91
N GLY A 378 -7.58 9.44 -1.20
CA GLY A 378 -6.48 8.84 -0.45
C GLY A 378 -5.72 7.71 -1.16
N VAL A 379 -4.64 7.27 -0.52
CA VAL A 379 -3.80 6.14 -0.95
C VAL A 379 -3.48 5.25 0.26
N THR A 380 -3.41 3.94 0.04
CA THR A 380 -3.02 2.95 1.04
C THR A 380 -2.35 1.73 0.40
N LEU A 381 -1.67 0.93 1.22
CA LEU A 381 -1.24 -0.43 0.87
C LEU A 381 -2.10 -1.42 1.63
N TRP A 382 -2.57 -2.47 0.97
CA TRP A 382 -3.20 -3.59 1.66
C TRP A 382 -2.23 -4.25 2.64
N THR A 383 -2.79 -4.86 3.68
CA THR A 383 -2.29 -4.85 5.06
C THR A 383 -0.77 -5.00 5.23
N SER A 384 -0.19 -4.19 6.12
CA SER A 384 1.24 -4.23 6.49
C SER A 384 1.73 -5.61 6.98
N THR A 385 0.81 -6.48 7.44
CA THR A 385 1.10 -7.88 7.78
C THR A 385 1.45 -8.75 6.57
N TYR A 386 1.20 -8.29 5.33
CA TYR A 386 1.58 -8.94 4.07
C TYR A 386 2.80 -8.29 3.40
N THR A 387 3.55 -7.46 4.12
CA THR A 387 4.86 -6.93 3.69
C THR A 387 5.99 -7.30 4.64
N ASP A 388 7.19 -7.35 4.09
CA ASP A 388 8.45 -7.40 4.84
C ASP A 388 9.01 -5.97 5.09
N PRO A 389 10.04 -5.82 5.94
CA PRO A 389 10.52 -4.51 6.35
C PRO A 389 11.04 -3.61 5.21
N GLU A 390 11.61 -4.17 4.13
CA GLU A 390 12.08 -3.38 2.98
C GLU A 390 10.90 -2.69 2.29
N ILE A 391 9.89 -3.47 1.91
CA ILE A 391 8.74 -2.97 1.15
C ILE A 391 7.90 -1.98 1.97
N GLN A 392 7.88 -2.11 3.29
CA GLN A 392 7.28 -1.09 4.15
C GLN A 392 8.02 0.26 4.08
N ARG A 393 9.36 0.27 4.15
CA ARG A 393 10.12 1.54 4.01
C ARG A 393 10.01 2.09 2.59
N TRP A 394 10.11 1.23 1.58
CA TRP A 394 9.93 1.65 0.18
C TRP A 394 8.57 2.30 -0.04
N PHE A 395 7.48 1.67 0.40
CA PHE A 395 6.13 2.24 0.25
C PHE A 395 5.93 3.50 1.11
N SER A 396 6.49 3.55 2.32
CA SER A 396 6.56 4.78 3.13
C SER A 396 7.22 5.94 2.36
N MET A 397 8.29 5.66 1.62
CA MET A 397 8.98 6.64 0.79
C MET A 397 8.25 6.98 -0.52
N LEU A 398 7.48 6.06 -1.09
CA LEU A 398 6.53 6.39 -2.17
C LEU A 398 5.43 7.34 -1.65
N MET A 399 4.92 7.14 -0.42
CA MET A 399 3.98 8.08 0.19
C MET A 399 4.64 9.44 0.42
N ARG A 400 5.89 9.47 0.89
CA ARG A 400 6.64 10.73 1.03
C ARG A 400 6.76 11.47 -0.30
N HIS A 401 7.31 10.80 -1.30
CA HIS A 401 7.66 11.35 -2.60
C HIS A 401 6.43 11.87 -3.37
N TYR A 402 5.35 11.08 -3.45
CA TYR A 402 4.17 11.44 -4.23
C TYR A 402 3.08 12.17 -3.43
N CYS A 403 2.85 11.80 -2.16
CA CYS A 403 1.70 12.28 -1.37
C CYS A 403 2.03 13.46 -0.44
N ILE A 404 3.31 13.80 -0.23
CA ILE A 404 3.74 14.90 0.67
C ILE A 404 4.64 15.90 -0.07
N ASP A 405 5.68 15.41 -0.75
CA ASP A 405 6.61 16.25 -1.49
C ASP A 405 6.04 16.69 -2.86
N GLY A 406 5.07 15.93 -3.39
CA GLY A 406 4.36 16.27 -4.63
C GLY A 406 5.15 16.00 -5.91
N ASN A 407 6.17 15.15 -5.85
CA ASN A 407 7.03 14.83 -6.99
C ASN A 407 6.26 14.11 -8.11
N THR A 408 6.81 14.17 -9.32
CA THR A 408 6.22 13.63 -10.56
C THR A 408 7.12 12.61 -11.28
N GLY A 409 8.44 12.67 -11.10
CA GLY A 409 9.36 11.63 -11.57
C GLY A 409 9.27 10.34 -10.74
N MET A 410 9.83 9.23 -11.24
CA MET A 410 9.92 7.96 -10.50
C MET A 410 10.88 8.09 -9.31
N LEU A 411 10.60 7.39 -8.21
CA LEU A 411 11.53 7.28 -7.08
C LEU A 411 12.66 6.26 -7.37
N SER A 412 12.38 5.22 -8.16
CA SER A 412 13.33 4.19 -8.61
C SER A 412 14.58 4.77 -9.24
N ASP A 413 14.40 5.84 -10.02
CA ASP A 413 15.45 6.44 -10.85
C ASP A 413 16.52 7.10 -9.97
N LYS A 414 16.11 7.70 -8.85
CA LYS A 414 17.01 8.25 -7.81
C LYS A 414 17.96 7.19 -7.24
N TYR A 415 17.52 5.93 -7.16
CA TYR A 415 18.30 4.80 -6.67
C TYR A 415 18.89 3.94 -7.81
N GLY A 416 18.62 4.30 -9.07
CA GLY A 416 19.03 3.54 -10.25
C GLY A 416 18.49 2.11 -10.26
N TYR A 417 17.26 1.90 -9.76
CA TYR A 417 16.56 0.62 -9.80
C TYR A 417 15.79 0.46 -11.12
N THR A 418 15.89 -0.70 -11.76
CA THR A 418 15.23 -1.01 -13.04
C THR A 418 14.10 -2.01 -12.86
N LEU A 419 13.00 -1.85 -13.60
CA LEU A 419 11.86 -2.78 -13.52
C LEU A 419 12.27 -4.21 -13.86
N LYS A 420 13.03 -4.42 -14.95
CA LYS A 420 13.54 -5.75 -15.31
C LYS A 420 14.83 -6.04 -14.55
N LEU A 421 14.88 -7.20 -13.92
CA LEU A 421 16.04 -7.75 -13.22
C LEU A 421 16.85 -8.60 -14.20
N ASN A 422 18.16 -8.37 -14.28
CA ASN A 422 19.07 -9.07 -15.19
C ASN A 422 20.33 -9.64 -14.49
N TYR A 423 20.25 -9.77 -13.16
CA TYR A 423 21.34 -10.21 -12.29
C TYR A 423 21.70 -11.69 -12.47
N ILE A 424 20.70 -12.53 -12.74
CA ILE A 424 20.82 -13.97 -13.07
C ILE A 424 19.85 -14.32 -14.21
N SER A 425 20.08 -15.47 -14.86
CA SER A 425 19.31 -16.00 -15.99
C SER A 425 18.54 -17.27 -15.59
N ASN A 426 17.43 -17.56 -16.29
CA ASN A 426 16.58 -18.75 -16.04
C ASN A 426 16.18 -18.88 -14.55
N SER A 427 15.73 -17.77 -13.96
CA SER A 427 15.40 -17.64 -12.54
C SER A 427 14.14 -18.39 -12.13
N ASP A 428 13.24 -18.72 -13.07
CA ASP A 428 11.99 -19.45 -12.86
C ASP A 428 12.02 -20.90 -13.37
N PHE A 429 13.21 -21.41 -13.71
CA PHE A 429 13.46 -22.77 -14.21
C PHE A 429 12.64 -23.18 -15.44
N SER A 430 11.99 -22.23 -16.12
CA SER A 430 11.17 -22.48 -17.32
C SER A 430 11.97 -23.06 -18.49
N ASP A 431 13.28 -22.79 -18.53
CA ASP A 431 14.24 -23.33 -19.51
C ASP A 431 14.99 -24.59 -18.98
N GLY A 432 14.50 -25.19 -17.90
CA GLY A 432 15.10 -26.34 -17.21
C GLY A 432 16.31 -25.93 -16.36
N LEU A 433 17.39 -26.70 -16.42
CA LEU A 433 18.65 -26.40 -15.73
C LEU A 433 19.64 -25.58 -16.59
N LYS A 434 19.22 -25.05 -17.75
CA LYS A 434 20.09 -24.18 -18.58
C LYS A 434 20.55 -22.95 -17.79
N MET A 435 21.75 -22.48 -18.07
CA MET A 435 22.39 -21.31 -17.41
C MET A 435 22.68 -21.48 -15.90
N TRP A 436 22.44 -22.66 -15.33
CA TRP A 436 22.86 -23.01 -13.96
C TRP A 436 24.09 -23.91 -14.01
N ASP A 437 25.05 -23.65 -13.14
CA ASP A 437 26.17 -24.53 -12.86
C ASP A 437 25.66 -25.61 -11.88
N VAL A 438 25.65 -26.87 -12.30
CA VAL A 438 24.97 -27.98 -11.58
C VAL A 438 26.00 -29.00 -11.10
N ASP A 439 26.05 -29.24 -9.79
CA ASP A 439 26.88 -30.25 -9.14
C ASP A 439 25.96 -31.27 -8.43
N PRO A 440 25.53 -32.33 -9.15
CA PRO A 440 24.57 -33.29 -8.64
C PRO A 440 25.25 -34.36 -7.79
N ALA A 441 24.68 -34.62 -6.61
CA ALA A 441 25.19 -35.62 -5.69
C ALA A 441 25.27 -37.03 -6.31
N GLU A 442 24.28 -37.38 -7.16
CA GLU A 442 24.18 -38.60 -7.95
C GLU A 442 23.54 -38.28 -9.33
N SER A 443 23.69 -39.16 -10.32
CA SER A 443 23.10 -38.90 -11.65
C SER A 443 21.57 -38.82 -11.58
N GLY A 444 21.00 -37.67 -11.94
CA GLY A 444 19.55 -37.41 -11.87
C GLY A 444 19.02 -37.02 -10.48
N SER A 445 19.90 -36.71 -9.51
CA SER A 445 19.48 -36.18 -8.19
C SER A 445 19.01 -34.71 -8.24
N ILE A 446 19.39 -33.95 -9.28
CA ILE A 446 18.93 -32.58 -9.55
C ILE A 446 18.15 -32.57 -10.87
N PHE A 447 16.92 -32.05 -10.86
CA PHE A 447 16.06 -31.94 -12.05
C PHE A 447 15.01 -30.84 -11.88
N VAL A 448 14.21 -30.59 -12.91
CA VAL A 448 13.08 -29.64 -12.88
C VAL A 448 11.78 -30.40 -13.11
N LYS A 449 10.72 -30.04 -12.38
CA LYS A 449 9.39 -30.65 -12.46
C LYS A 449 8.30 -29.57 -12.42
N LYS A 450 7.20 -29.75 -13.15
CA LYS A 450 6.13 -28.73 -13.23
C LYS A 450 5.31 -28.72 -11.94
N THR A 451 4.93 -27.52 -11.48
CA THR A 451 4.07 -27.31 -10.30
C THR A 451 2.77 -28.11 -10.38
N LYS A 452 2.18 -28.21 -11.58
CA LYS A 452 0.95 -28.98 -11.85
C LYS A 452 1.11 -30.51 -11.74
N ASP A 453 2.34 -31.02 -11.70
CA ASP A 453 2.64 -32.45 -11.60
C ASP A 453 2.87 -32.87 -10.12
N PHE A 454 2.53 -31.99 -9.17
CA PHE A 454 2.44 -32.27 -7.74
C PHE A 454 0.98 -32.17 -7.24
N THR A 455 0.68 -32.86 -6.14
CA THR A 455 -0.65 -32.92 -5.52
C THR A 455 -0.96 -31.71 -4.63
N PHE A 456 -0.42 -30.53 -4.96
CA PHE A 456 -0.65 -29.32 -4.18
C PHE A 456 -2.07 -28.79 -4.42
N ASN A 457 -2.77 -28.40 -3.35
CA ASN A 457 -3.94 -27.54 -3.46
C ASN A 457 -3.55 -26.18 -4.08
N LYS A 458 -4.55 -25.45 -4.60
CA LYS A 458 -4.33 -24.09 -5.13
C LYS A 458 -4.29 -23.06 -4.00
N GLY A 459 -3.09 -22.60 -3.65
CA GLY A 459 -2.85 -21.48 -2.74
C GLY A 459 -2.15 -20.30 -3.40
N TYR A 460 -1.49 -19.45 -2.60
CA TYR A 460 -0.65 -18.36 -3.10
C TYR A 460 0.68 -18.85 -3.70
N PHE A 461 1.17 -20.01 -3.23
CA PHE A 461 2.47 -20.60 -3.56
C PHE A 461 2.32 -22.02 -4.16
N PRO A 462 3.30 -22.50 -4.95
CA PRO A 462 4.41 -21.74 -5.51
C PRO A 462 3.95 -20.78 -6.61
N TYR A 463 4.83 -19.88 -7.04
CA TYR A 463 4.59 -18.89 -8.07
C TYR A 463 4.92 -19.42 -9.47
N SER A 464 6.01 -20.18 -9.60
CA SER A 464 6.52 -20.65 -10.90
C SER A 464 5.72 -21.82 -11.46
N ALA A 465 5.69 -21.94 -12.79
CA ALA A 465 5.11 -23.10 -13.48
C ALA A 465 5.98 -24.35 -13.37
N ASP A 466 7.28 -24.16 -13.19
CA ASP A 466 8.34 -25.15 -13.13
C ASP A 466 9.16 -24.95 -11.85
N LEU A 467 9.55 -26.03 -11.17
CA LEU A 467 10.24 -26.03 -9.88
C LEU A 467 11.52 -26.84 -9.98
N LEU A 468 12.59 -26.34 -9.36
CA LEU A 468 13.81 -27.11 -9.11
C LEU A 468 13.55 -28.16 -8.04
N VAL A 469 14.03 -29.38 -8.26
CA VAL A 469 13.95 -30.49 -7.30
C VAL A 469 15.36 -31.04 -7.05
N MET A 470 15.72 -31.16 -5.78
CA MET A 470 16.90 -31.88 -5.31
C MET A 470 16.45 -33.11 -4.50
N LYS A 471 16.79 -34.31 -4.97
CA LYS A 471 16.62 -35.58 -4.23
C LYS A 471 17.76 -35.76 -3.26
N LYS A 472 17.45 -35.93 -1.99
CA LYS A 472 18.47 -36.10 -0.94
C LYS A 472 19.18 -37.43 -1.12
N THR A 473 20.51 -37.40 -1.02
CA THR A 473 21.39 -38.59 -1.06
C THR A 473 22.36 -38.54 0.13
N ALA A 474 23.33 -39.46 0.18
CA ALA A 474 24.45 -39.40 1.13
C ALA A 474 25.40 -38.19 0.92
N LYS A 475 25.34 -37.54 -0.25
CA LYS A 475 26.02 -36.27 -0.55
C LYS A 475 25.00 -35.14 -0.74
N ASN A 476 25.47 -33.91 -0.61
CA ASN A 476 24.66 -32.73 -0.89
C ASN A 476 24.62 -32.44 -2.40
N ASN A 477 23.44 -32.08 -2.89
CA ASN A 477 23.27 -31.48 -4.20
C ASN A 477 23.62 -29.99 -4.15
N GLN A 478 24.17 -29.42 -5.21
CA GLN A 478 24.38 -27.98 -5.34
C GLN A 478 24.03 -27.47 -6.75
N ILE A 479 23.44 -26.28 -6.83
CA ILE A 479 23.47 -25.46 -8.05
C ILE A 479 24.00 -24.07 -7.75
N GLY A 480 24.56 -23.39 -8.75
CA GLY A 480 25.00 -22.00 -8.64
C GLY A 480 24.95 -21.23 -9.97
N GLN A 481 25.20 -19.93 -9.88
CA GLN A 481 25.31 -19.05 -11.03
C GLN A 481 26.13 -17.80 -10.67
N LYS A 482 26.89 -17.29 -11.65
CA LYS A 482 27.49 -15.95 -11.57
C LYS A 482 26.41 -14.86 -11.65
N ILE A 483 26.26 -14.11 -10.56
CA ILE A 483 25.49 -12.86 -10.49
C ILE A 483 26.26 -11.76 -11.25
N LYS A 484 25.57 -10.99 -12.09
CA LYS A 484 26.14 -9.98 -13.00
C LYS A 484 25.53 -8.60 -12.72
N ASN A 485 26.14 -7.55 -13.26
CA ASN A 485 25.62 -6.17 -13.25
C ASN A 485 25.41 -5.59 -11.82
N LEU A 486 26.20 -6.04 -10.85
CA LEU A 486 26.22 -5.46 -9.51
C LEU A 486 26.96 -4.11 -9.54
N LYS A 487 26.71 -3.26 -8.54
CA LYS A 487 27.49 -2.05 -8.29
C LYS A 487 28.27 -2.25 -6.98
N PRO A 488 29.61 -2.16 -6.97
CA PRO A 488 30.41 -2.28 -5.76
C PRO A 488 29.90 -1.37 -4.64
N GLY A 489 29.87 -1.90 -3.41
CA GLY A 489 29.36 -1.21 -2.23
C GLY A 489 27.84 -1.16 -2.07
N GLN A 490 27.05 -1.42 -3.13
CA GLN A 490 25.58 -1.42 -3.06
C GLN A 490 25.05 -2.70 -2.36
N LEU A 491 23.92 -2.55 -1.66
CA LEU A 491 23.18 -3.67 -1.06
C LEU A 491 22.21 -4.30 -2.05
N TYR A 492 22.15 -5.63 -2.00
CA TYR A 492 21.27 -6.49 -2.79
C TYR A 492 20.64 -7.54 -1.89
N SER A 493 19.54 -8.14 -2.32
CA SER A 493 19.00 -9.34 -1.68
C SER A 493 18.70 -10.44 -2.69
N ILE A 494 19.15 -11.65 -2.36
CA ILE A 494 18.66 -12.90 -2.96
C ILE A 494 17.46 -13.37 -2.14
N SER A 495 16.40 -13.83 -2.81
CA SER A 495 15.29 -14.52 -2.14
C SER A 495 14.64 -15.59 -3.01
N TYR A 496 14.18 -16.66 -2.38
CA TYR A 496 13.47 -17.76 -3.02
C TYR A 496 12.48 -18.40 -2.04
N LEU A 497 11.55 -19.21 -2.56
CA LEU A 497 10.73 -20.10 -1.73
C LEU A 497 11.28 -21.53 -1.84
N CYS A 498 11.35 -22.25 -0.73
CA CYS A 498 11.70 -23.67 -0.71
C CYS A 498 10.77 -24.48 0.20
N GLY A 499 10.68 -25.78 -0.03
CA GLY A 499 9.83 -26.67 0.74
C GLY A 499 10.18 -28.15 0.54
N ASN A 500 9.39 -29.03 1.14
CA ASN A 500 9.42 -30.47 0.88
C ASN A 500 7.98 -30.93 0.55
N PRO A 501 7.75 -31.70 -0.53
CA PRO A 501 6.41 -32.06 -1.00
C PRO A 501 5.65 -33.03 -0.08
N GLU A 502 6.33 -33.72 0.83
CA GLU A 502 5.74 -34.67 1.79
C GLU A 502 5.50 -34.03 3.18
N ILE A 503 5.98 -32.79 3.43
CA ILE A 503 5.99 -32.19 4.78
C ILE A 503 4.99 -31.03 4.90
N THR A 504 3.87 -31.34 5.57
CA THR A 504 2.87 -30.38 6.06
C THR A 504 3.35 -29.58 7.29
N ALA A 505 4.23 -30.17 8.10
CA ALA A 505 4.69 -29.61 9.37
C ALA A 505 5.57 -28.36 9.18
N GLY A 506 5.52 -27.45 10.15
CA GLY A 506 6.17 -26.14 10.08
C GLY A 506 7.70 -26.15 10.22
N ILE A 507 8.44 -26.92 9.44
CA ILE A 507 9.91 -26.98 9.50
C ILE A 507 10.53 -25.65 9.01
N LYS A 508 11.71 -25.29 9.57
CA LYS A 508 12.63 -24.33 8.94
C LYS A 508 13.79 -25.08 8.30
N TYR A 509 13.88 -25.04 6.98
CA TYR A 509 14.97 -25.63 6.21
C TYR A 509 16.11 -24.61 6.14
N ASN A 510 17.30 -24.96 6.63
CA ASN A 510 18.45 -24.06 6.63
C ASN A 510 19.50 -24.51 5.62
N GLN A 511 19.25 -24.23 4.35
CA GLN A 511 20.17 -24.58 3.26
C GLN A 511 21.56 -23.96 3.46
N GLN A 512 22.59 -24.67 3.00
CA GLN A 512 23.88 -24.09 2.70
C GLN A 512 23.73 -23.12 1.54
N ILE A 513 24.11 -21.86 1.78
CA ILE A 513 24.08 -20.78 0.79
C ILE A 513 25.44 -20.10 0.80
N ASN A 514 26.13 -20.10 -0.33
CA ASN A 514 27.40 -19.41 -0.49
C ASN A 514 27.20 -18.21 -1.42
N ILE A 515 27.83 -17.08 -1.10
CA ILE A 515 28.01 -15.95 -2.02
C ILE A 515 29.47 -15.52 -1.91
N SER A 516 30.21 -15.51 -3.02
CA SER A 516 31.60 -15.02 -3.10
C SER A 516 31.70 -13.79 -4.02
N GLY A 517 32.64 -12.88 -3.71
CA GLY A 517 32.64 -11.51 -4.27
C GLY A 517 31.59 -10.59 -3.63
N ALA A 518 31.18 -10.91 -2.40
CA ALA A 518 30.18 -10.19 -1.65
C ALA A 518 30.31 -10.39 -0.13
N GLN A 519 30.12 -9.31 0.62
CA GLN A 519 29.93 -9.37 2.08
C GLN A 519 28.47 -9.75 2.38
N VAL A 520 28.23 -10.95 2.91
CA VAL A 520 26.90 -11.32 3.43
C VAL A 520 26.61 -10.52 4.71
N ILE A 521 25.46 -9.81 4.73
CA ILE A 521 25.04 -8.94 5.83
C ILE A 521 24.01 -9.64 6.74
N GLN A 522 23.06 -10.38 6.14
CA GLN A 522 21.99 -11.06 6.88
C GLN A 522 21.48 -12.28 6.09
N LYS A 523 21.26 -13.41 6.78
CA LYS A 523 20.49 -14.58 6.32
C LYS A 523 19.21 -14.67 7.16
N ALA A 524 18.06 -14.92 6.53
CA ALA A 524 16.77 -15.08 7.19
C ALA A 524 15.95 -16.20 6.53
N VAL A 525 15.20 -16.95 7.35
CA VAL A 525 14.31 -18.05 6.91
C VAL A 525 12.96 -17.92 7.61
N ASP A 526 11.95 -17.56 6.82
CA ASP A 526 10.57 -17.27 7.23
C ASP A 526 9.64 -18.45 6.95
N ARG A 527 8.66 -18.71 7.82
CA ARG A 527 7.65 -19.76 7.58
C ARG A 527 6.48 -19.17 6.78
N ARG A 528 6.31 -19.64 5.54
CA ARG A 528 5.19 -19.30 4.64
C ARG A 528 4.17 -20.44 4.62
N GLY A 529 3.44 -20.60 5.72
CA GLY A 529 2.21 -21.40 5.71
C GLY A 529 1.12 -20.72 4.88
N ASP A 530 0.69 -21.35 3.79
CA ASP A 530 -0.65 -21.17 3.26
C ASP A 530 -1.50 -22.34 3.77
N ILE A 531 -2.48 -22.06 4.64
CA ILE A 531 -3.38 -23.05 5.24
C ILE A 531 -4.24 -23.81 4.22
N ARG A 532 -4.29 -23.37 2.95
CA ARG A 532 -4.91 -24.12 1.85
C ARG A 532 -3.97 -25.18 1.27
N ASN A 533 -2.64 -24.98 1.37
CA ASN A 533 -1.63 -25.89 0.84
C ASN A 533 -1.21 -26.91 1.91
N ASN A 534 -1.12 -28.19 1.52
CA ASN A 534 -0.62 -29.26 2.39
C ASN A 534 0.93 -29.25 2.54
N ILE A 535 1.57 -28.07 2.48
CA ILE A 535 3.04 -27.90 2.52
C ILE A 535 3.40 -26.64 3.30
N CYS A 536 4.37 -26.78 4.21
CA CYS A 536 5.04 -25.60 4.76
C CYS A 536 6.14 -25.12 3.79
N TRP A 537 5.88 -24.00 3.11
CA TRP A 537 6.91 -23.28 2.38
C TRP A 537 7.77 -22.45 3.35
N ASN A 538 9.02 -22.22 2.97
CA ASN A 538 9.93 -21.31 3.62
C ASN A 538 10.30 -20.20 2.64
N TYR A 539 10.24 -18.94 3.06
CA TYR A 539 10.79 -17.83 2.31
C TYR A 539 12.19 -17.55 2.84
N VAL A 540 13.20 -17.81 2.01
CA VAL A 540 14.59 -17.57 2.35
C VAL A 540 15.01 -16.22 1.77
N ARG A 541 15.74 -15.44 2.57
CA ARG A 541 16.31 -14.17 2.13
C ARG A 541 17.75 -14.01 2.61
N VAL A 542 18.65 -13.63 1.70
CA VAL A 542 20.03 -13.27 2.00
C VAL A 542 20.28 -11.86 1.51
N ILE A 543 20.63 -10.94 2.41
CA ILE A 543 21.06 -9.58 2.10
C ILE A 543 22.59 -9.57 2.06
N PHE A 544 23.15 -9.03 0.98
CA PHE A 544 24.59 -8.94 0.78
C PHE A 544 24.99 -7.56 0.24
N ARG A 545 26.24 -7.16 0.47
CA ARG A 545 26.88 -6.03 -0.20
C ARG A 545 27.78 -6.57 -1.30
N ALA A 546 27.64 -6.06 -2.52
CA ALA A 546 28.54 -6.42 -3.61
C ALA A 546 29.94 -5.84 -3.35
N GLU A 547 30.99 -6.64 -3.56
CA GLU A 547 32.38 -6.17 -3.46
C GLU A 547 32.95 -5.79 -4.84
N ASP A 548 32.40 -6.38 -5.90
CA ASP A 548 32.76 -6.20 -7.31
C ASP A 548 31.49 -6.09 -8.18
N GLU A 549 31.62 -5.84 -9.49
CA GLU A 549 30.51 -5.80 -10.46
C GLU A 549 29.82 -7.17 -10.66
N SER A 550 30.37 -8.22 -10.06
CA SER A 550 29.83 -9.57 -10.10
C SER A 550 30.17 -10.38 -8.86
N ALA A 551 29.31 -11.34 -8.55
CA ALA A 551 29.47 -12.30 -7.44
C ALA A 551 29.12 -13.71 -7.95
N TYR A 552 29.46 -14.75 -7.21
CA TYR A 552 28.99 -16.12 -7.49
C TYR A 552 28.13 -16.62 -6.34
N PHE A 553 26.92 -17.09 -6.64
CA PHE A 553 25.97 -17.62 -5.67
C PHE A 553 25.75 -19.10 -5.90
N SER A 554 25.70 -19.89 -4.82
CA SER A 554 25.24 -21.28 -4.86
C SER A 554 24.31 -21.63 -3.69
N ILE A 555 23.38 -22.54 -3.96
CA ILE A 555 22.49 -23.18 -2.98
C ILE A 555 22.70 -24.68 -2.99
N SER A 556 22.67 -25.28 -1.79
CA SER A 556 22.83 -26.71 -1.59
C SER A 556 21.70 -27.29 -0.73
N ASP A 557 21.33 -28.55 -0.95
CA ASP A 557 20.40 -29.28 -0.08
C ASP A 557 21.04 -29.80 1.22
N GLY A 558 22.33 -29.50 1.43
CA GLY A 558 22.97 -29.56 2.74
C GLY A 558 22.27 -28.63 3.71
N ASN A 559 21.85 -29.18 4.84
CA ASN A 559 21.08 -28.45 5.84
C ASN A 559 21.94 -28.28 7.10
N GLU A 560 22.31 -27.04 7.43
CA GLU A 560 23.40 -26.74 8.36
C GLU A 560 23.06 -27.11 9.82
N ASN A 561 21.77 -27.25 10.17
CA ASN A 561 21.30 -27.38 11.56
C ASN A 561 20.02 -28.25 11.69
N LEU A 562 19.98 -29.45 11.09
CA LEU A 562 18.93 -30.43 11.42
C LEU A 562 19.25 -31.10 12.76
N SER A 563 18.46 -30.81 13.79
CA SER A 563 18.44 -31.63 15.01
C SER A 563 17.83 -33.01 14.74
N SER A 564 18.27 -34.00 15.50
CA SER A 564 17.75 -35.37 15.43
C SER A 564 16.26 -35.40 15.81
N GLY A 565 15.39 -35.81 14.88
CA GLY A 565 13.94 -35.93 15.11
C GLY A 565 13.05 -35.42 13.98
N TYR A 566 13.60 -34.79 12.94
CA TYR A 566 12.83 -34.43 11.74
C TYR A 566 12.51 -35.65 10.85
N PRO A 567 11.42 -35.61 10.05
CA PRO A 567 11.12 -36.65 9.07
C PRO A 567 12.23 -36.82 8.03
N GLU A 568 12.36 -38.02 7.48
CA GLU A 568 13.29 -38.29 6.37
C GLU A 568 12.90 -37.49 5.13
N MET A 569 13.73 -36.52 4.75
CA MET A 569 13.46 -35.62 3.63
C MET A 569 13.95 -36.21 2.32
N LYS A 570 13.09 -36.88 1.56
CA LYS A 570 13.43 -37.47 0.26
C LYS A 570 13.75 -36.44 -0.82
N GLU A 571 12.97 -35.36 -0.87
CA GLU A 571 13.10 -34.28 -1.86
C GLU A 571 13.01 -32.91 -1.19
N MET A 572 13.76 -31.94 -1.72
CA MET A 572 13.57 -30.53 -1.43
C MET A 572 13.31 -29.80 -2.75
N ILE A 573 12.25 -28.98 -2.75
CA ILE A 573 11.79 -28.22 -3.92
C ILE A 573 12.07 -26.75 -3.73
N PHE A 574 12.42 -26.06 -4.82
CA PHE A 574 12.60 -24.61 -4.87
C PHE A 574 11.72 -24.00 -5.96
N ASP A 575 11.06 -22.90 -5.59
CA ASP A 575 10.45 -21.94 -6.50
C ASP A 575 11.54 -21.03 -7.10
N SER A 576 11.14 -20.07 -7.92
CA SER A 576 12.04 -19.11 -8.57
C SER A 576 12.98 -18.39 -7.61
N ILE A 577 14.21 -18.15 -8.08
CA ILE A 577 15.27 -17.45 -7.36
C ILE A 577 15.32 -16.02 -7.86
N LYS A 578 15.11 -15.05 -6.97
CA LYS A 578 15.10 -13.63 -7.27
C LYS A 578 16.35 -12.95 -6.72
N VAL A 579 17.00 -12.10 -7.51
CA VAL A 579 18.08 -11.21 -7.07
C VAL A 579 17.70 -9.79 -7.45
N GLN A 580 17.66 -8.88 -6.47
CA GLN A 580 17.27 -7.48 -6.67
C GLN A 580 18.09 -6.53 -5.78
N PRO A 581 18.20 -5.22 -6.13
CA PRO A 581 18.67 -4.19 -5.21
C PRO A 581 17.89 -4.19 -3.90
N PHE A 582 18.58 -3.95 -2.79
CA PHE A 582 17.97 -3.86 -1.46
C PHE A 582 17.89 -2.40 -0.97
N TYR A 583 16.69 -1.98 -0.58
CA TYR A 583 16.42 -0.63 -0.08
C TYR A 583 16.60 -0.53 1.45
N ASN A 584 17.50 0.35 1.91
CA ASN A 584 17.94 0.41 3.30
C ASN A 584 17.75 1.77 4.00
N ASP A 585 17.44 2.84 3.26
CA ASP A 585 17.40 4.22 3.78
C ASP A 585 16.12 4.55 4.58
#